data_AF-A0A953MKG5-F1
#
_entry.id   AF-A0A953MKG5-F1
#
_cell.length_a   1.000
_cell.length_b   1.000
_cell.length_c   1.000
_cell.angle_alpha   90.00
_cell.angle_beta   90.00
_cell.angle_gamma   90.00
#
_symmetry.space_group_name_H-M   'P 1'
#
loop_
_entity.id
_entity.type
_entity.pdbx_description
1 polymer ?
#
loop_
_entity_poly.entity_id
_entity_poly.type
_entity_poly.pdbx_seq_one_letter_code
_entity_poly.pdbx_strand_id
1 'polypeptide(L)'
;MIDNYFRFNKTKKTRFDLEFCLEKNSDLYTLNKSGDCVIYLGKNPHIKANKERKSDLTISNGLSHLSSLYFPEPEYPFFAYGDLIKTNDALLFILTENKIEILVFKDKKNIISSVLFNMLIDGEFKNELDELRKLTFNDFALTV
;
A
#
# COMPACT_ATOMS: atom_id res chain seq x y z
N MET A 1 4.71 4.47 -14.00
CA MET A 1 5.83 5.16 -13.31
C MET A 1 5.59 5.05 -11.82
N ILE A 2 6.11 3.99 -11.22
CA ILE A 2 6.00 3.64 -9.81
C ILE A 2 7.35 3.98 -9.17
N ASP A 3 7.38 4.91 -8.22
CA ASP A 3 8.63 5.38 -7.59
C ASP A 3 9.16 4.41 -6.53
N ASN A 4 8.27 3.67 -5.89
CA ASN A 4 8.63 2.58 -4.98
C ASN A 4 7.48 1.56 -4.94
N TYR A 5 7.80 0.34 -4.57
CA TYR A 5 6.86 -0.77 -4.51
C TYR A 5 7.11 -1.59 -3.26
N PHE A 6 6.05 -1.90 -2.55
CA PHE A 6 6.07 -2.79 -1.39
C PHE A 6 5.09 -3.94 -1.60
N ARG A 7 5.50 -5.13 -1.18
CA ARG A 7 4.63 -6.29 -1.05
C ARG A 7 4.71 -6.81 0.37
N PHE A 8 3.55 -6.97 0.98
CA PHE A 8 3.41 -7.57 2.30
C PHE A 8 2.54 -8.82 2.23
N ASN A 9 2.90 -9.85 3.00
CA ASN A 9 2.17 -11.10 3.10
C ASN A 9 1.54 -11.24 4.49
N LYS A 10 0.30 -11.72 4.53
CA LYS A 10 -0.49 -11.86 5.76
C LYS A 10 0.09 -12.96 6.64
N THR A 11 0.37 -12.62 7.88
CA THR A 11 0.87 -13.58 8.88
C THR A 11 -0.14 -13.80 10.01
N LYS A 12 -0.98 -12.81 10.30
CA LYS A 12 -2.07 -12.90 11.28
C LYS A 12 -3.29 -12.12 10.80
N LYS A 13 -4.38 -12.13 11.57
CA LYS A 13 -5.66 -11.50 11.22
C LYS A 13 -5.52 -10.09 10.63
N THR A 14 -4.73 -9.23 11.27
CA THR A 14 -4.47 -7.85 10.83
C THR A 14 -3.02 -7.61 10.44
N ARG A 15 -2.10 -8.53 10.75
CA ARG A 15 -0.65 -8.32 10.56
C ARG A 15 -0.21 -8.85 9.20
N PHE A 16 0.55 -8.03 8.50
CA PHE A 16 1.23 -8.39 7.27
C PHE A 16 2.72 -8.05 7.43
N ASP A 17 3.56 -9.00 7.04
CA ASP A 17 5.01 -8.90 7.15
C ASP A 17 5.57 -8.59 5.76
N LEU A 18 6.60 -7.75 5.68
CA LEU A 18 7.20 -7.35 4.42
C LEU A 18 7.79 -8.58 3.71
N GLU A 19 7.32 -8.84 2.49
CA GLU A 19 7.83 -9.88 1.59
C GLU A 19 8.89 -9.30 0.67
N PHE A 20 8.69 -8.07 0.19
CA PHE A 20 9.59 -7.39 -0.73
C PHE A 20 9.37 -5.88 -0.72
N CYS A 21 10.43 -5.09 -0.90
CA CYS A 21 10.34 -3.68 -1.26
C CYS A 21 11.42 -3.31 -2.28
N LEU A 22 11.11 -2.40 -3.20
CA LEU A 22 12.08 -1.92 -4.18
C LEU A 22 13.17 -1.06 -3.50
N GLU A 23 12.77 -0.11 -2.64
CA GLU A 23 13.69 0.72 -1.87
C GLU A 23 13.27 0.82 -0.39
N LYS A 24 14.27 0.82 0.50
CA LYS A 24 14.09 0.94 1.96
C LYS A 24 13.96 2.39 2.45
N ASN A 25 14.08 3.37 1.56
CA ASN A 25 14.00 4.80 1.90
C ASN A 25 12.55 5.30 1.82
N SER A 26 11.70 4.83 2.74
CA SER A 26 10.30 5.23 2.86
C SER A 26 9.82 5.01 4.29
N ASP A 27 8.90 5.83 4.79
CA ASP A 27 8.30 5.61 6.11
C ASP A 27 7.47 4.30 6.17
N LEU A 28 7.10 3.74 5.01
CA LEU A 28 6.53 2.39 4.92
C LEU A 28 7.54 1.31 5.32
N TYR A 29 8.85 1.57 5.17
CA TYR A 29 9.93 0.73 5.67
C TYR A 29 10.37 1.17 7.06
N THR A 30 9.59 0.78 8.08
CA THR A 30 9.99 0.93 9.49
C THR A 30 10.21 -0.43 10.12
N LEU A 31 11.38 -0.65 10.72
CA LEU A 31 11.68 -1.88 11.44
C LEU A 31 11.14 -1.81 12.88
N ASN A 32 10.53 -2.91 13.34
CA ASN A 32 10.17 -3.09 14.73
C ASN A 32 11.42 -3.46 15.58
N LYS A 33 11.23 -3.66 16.89
CA LYS A 33 12.32 -4.04 17.81
C LYS A 33 12.99 -5.39 17.48
N SER A 34 12.28 -6.27 16.79
CA SER A 34 12.78 -7.58 16.34
C SER A 34 13.52 -7.50 15.01
N GLY A 35 13.55 -6.33 14.37
CA GLY A 35 14.17 -6.14 13.05
C GLY A 35 13.25 -6.43 11.87
N ASP A 36 11.96 -6.71 12.09
CA ASP A 36 11.00 -6.97 11.00
C ASP A 36 10.31 -5.68 10.56
N CYS A 37 10.07 -5.56 9.25
CA CYS A 37 9.15 -4.55 8.71
C CYS A 37 7.73 -5.14 8.63
N VAL A 38 6.78 -4.53 9.33
CA VAL A 38 5.40 -5.04 9.43
C VAL A 38 4.39 -3.91 9.31
N ILE A 39 3.24 -4.22 8.70
CA ILE A 39 2.07 -3.35 8.71
C ILE A 39 0.86 -4.06 9.31
N TYR A 40 -0.07 -3.29 9.84
CA TYR A 40 -1.33 -3.77 10.37
C TYR A 40 -2.49 -3.13 9.60
N LEU A 41 -3.33 -3.96 8.99
CA LEU A 41 -4.58 -3.54 8.37
C LEU A 41 -5.71 -3.57 9.40
N GLY A 42 -6.18 -2.40 9.81
CA GLY A 42 -7.25 -2.23 10.79
C GLY A 42 -8.45 -1.52 10.20
N LYS A 43 -9.59 -1.56 10.92
CA LYS A 43 -10.73 -0.67 10.65
C LYS A 43 -10.36 0.75 11.04
N ASN A 44 -10.81 1.74 10.28
CA ASN A 44 -10.61 3.13 10.67
C ASN A 44 -11.42 3.46 11.93
N PRO A 45 -10.79 3.85 13.07
CA PRO A 45 -11.52 4.20 14.28
C PRO A 45 -12.17 5.59 14.21
N HIS A 46 -11.77 6.44 13.26
CA HIS A 46 -12.22 7.83 13.15
C HIS A 46 -13.30 8.00 12.08
N ILE A 47 -14.55 7.68 12.43
CA ILE A 47 -15.72 8.16 11.68
C ILE A 47 -15.90 9.63 12.01
N LYS A 48 -15.22 10.54 11.28
CA LYS A 48 -15.52 11.97 11.37
C LYS A 48 -16.82 12.22 10.61
N ALA A 49 -17.84 12.73 11.31
CA ALA A 49 -19.20 12.94 10.82
C ALA A 49 -19.34 13.90 9.61
N ASN A 50 -18.25 14.51 9.14
CA ASN A 50 -18.26 15.59 8.14
C ASN A 50 -17.27 15.38 6.97
N LYS A 51 -16.84 14.14 6.69
CA LYS A 51 -16.04 13.82 5.50
C LYS A 51 -16.93 13.14 4.44
N GLU A 52 -16.91 13.68 3.22
CA GLU A 52 -17.66 13.18 2.06
C GLU A 52 -17.31 11.74 1.66
N ARG A 53 -16.12 11.24 2.03
CA ARG A 53 -15.69 9.85 1.82
C ARG A 53 -15.16 9.25 3.11
N LYS A 54 -15.76 8.15 3.56
CA LYS A 54 -15.30 7.36 4.70
C LYS A 54 -14.21 6.40 4.21
N SER A 55 -13.06 6.37 4.86
CA SER A 55 -12.10 5.28 4.65
C SER A 55 -12.50 4.10 5.51
N ASP A 56 -12.63 2.93 4.88
CA ASP A 56 -13.07 1.71 5.56
C ASP A 56 -11.95 1.08 6.39
N LEU A 57 -10.70 1.28 5.95
CA LEU A 57 -9.51 0.66 6.50
C LEU A 57 -8.36 1.65 6.69
N THR A 58 -7.41 1.27 7.53
CA THR A 58 -6.17 2.01 7.79
C THR A 58 -5.00 1.04 7.89
N ILE A 59 -3.83 1.47 7.42
CA ILE A 59 -2.56 0.80 7.68
C ILE A 59 -1.76 1.55 8.75
N SER A 60 -1.12 0.80 9.64
CA SER A 60 -0.18 1.30 10.65
C SER A 60 1.04 0.38 10.73
N ASN A 61 2.14 0.86 11.30
CA ASN A 61 3.32 0.02 11.63
C ASN A 61 3.31 -0.48 13.09
N GLY A 62 2.16 -0.37 13.78
CA GLY A 62 2.02 -0.69 15.20
C GLY A 62 2.46 0.42 16.16
N LEU A 63 3.20 1.43 15.68
CA LEU A 63 3.58 2.62 16.47
C LEU A 63 2.77 3.85 16.04
N SER A 64 2.57 4.03 14.75
CA SER A 64 1.87 5.16 14.16
C SER A 64 0.96 4.72 13.01
N HIS A 65 -0.12 5.49 12.81
CA HIS A 65 -0.92 5.41 11.59
C HIS A 65 -0.07 5.86 10.40
N LEU A 66 -0.07 5.09 9.31
CA LEU A 66 0.66 5.39 8.08
C LEU A 66 -0.26 5.97 7.01
N SER A 67 -1.40 5.33 6.76
CA SER A 67 -2.33 5.75 5.72
C SER A 67 -3.76 5.24 5.96
N SER A 68 -4.73 6.01 5.48
CA SER A 68 -6.13 5.60 5.37
C SER A 68 -6.40 5.11 3.95
N LEU A 69 -7.17 4.03 3.82
CA LEU A 69 -7.51 3.43 2.53
C LEU A 69 -8.93 3.85 2.12
N TYR A 70 -9.06 4.42 0.93
CA TYR A 70 -10.32 4.79 0.31
C TYR A 70 -10.61 3.86 -0.87
N PHE A 71 -11.80 3.26 -0.89
CA PHE A 71 -12.28 2.36 -1.93
C PHE A 71 -13.36 3.08 -2.75
N PRO A 72 -12.98 3.87 -3.77
CA PRO A 72 -13.95 4.70 -4.49
C PRO A 72 -14.85 3.89 -5.43
N GLU A 73 -14.40 2.74 -5.93
CA GLU A 73 -15.09 1.98 -6.97
C GLU A 73 -15.58 0.61 -6.45
N PRO A 74 -16.91 0.42 -6.28
CA PRO A 74 -17.47 -0.83 -5.76
C PRO A 74 -17.20 -2.06 -6.63
N GLU A 75 -17.02 -1.88 -7.94
CA GLU A 75 -16.70 -2.96 -8.89
C GLU A 75 -15.26 -3.46 -8.73
N TYR A 76 -14.38 -2.66 -8.12
CA TYR A 76 -12.98 -2.97 -7.87
C TYR A 76 -12.66 -2.91 -6.36
N PRO A 77 -13.30 -3.75 -5.51
CA PRO A 77 -13.21 -3.66 -4.05
C PRO A 77 -11.83 -4.05 -3.49
N PHE A 78 -10.95 -4.54 -4.35
CA PHE A 78 -9.56 -4.89 -4.04
C PHE A 78 -8.58 -3.75 -4.38
N PHE A 79 -9.05 -2.68 -5.03
CA PHE A 79 -8.24 -1.49 -5.30
C PHE A 79 -8.64 -0.35 -4.37
N ALA A 80 -7.64 0.25 -3.73
CA ALA A 80 -7.82 1.43 -2.91
C ALA A 80 -6.73 2.45 -3.20
N TYR A 81 -6.96 3.68 -2.74
CA TYR A 81 -5.92 4.69 -2.70
C TYR A 81 -5.81 5.31 -1.30
N GLY A 82 -4.69 5.95 -1.03
CA GLY A 82 -4.44 6.70 0.20
C GLY A 82 -3.19 7.53 0.07
N ASP A 83 -2.91 8.33 1.08
CA ASP A 83 -1.71 9.15 1.15
C ASP A 83 -0.84 8.73 2.33
N LEU A 84 0.47 8.85 2.19
CA LEU A 84 1.38 8.62 3.30
C LEU A 84 1.33 9.83 4.25
N ILE A 85 1.12 9.58 5.53
CA ILE A 85 0.94 10.63 6.53
C ILE A 85 2.14 11.59 6.56
N LYS A 86 1.87 12.90 6.64
CA LYS A 86 2.89 13.97 6.67
C LYS A 86 3.77 14.07 5.41
N THR A 87 3.49 13.32 4.35
CA THR A 87 4.15 13.48 3.05
C THR A 87 3.17 13.87 1.94
N ASN A 88 3.71 14.17 0.76
CA ASN A 88 2.94 14.40 -0.47
C ASN A 88 2.90 13.14 -1.35
N ASP A 89 3.26 11.98 -0.81
CA ASP A 89 3.30 10.74 -1.57
C ASP A 89 1.91 10.12 -1.68
N ALA A 90 1.57 9.71 -2.89
CA ALA A 90 0.37 8.96 -3.19
C ALA A 90 0.65 7.45 -3.09
N LEU A 91 -0.32 6.72 -2.52
CA LEU A 91 -0.29 5.28 -2.37
C LEU A 91 -1.47 4.66 -3.11
N LEU A 92 -1.19 3.79 -4.08
CA LEU A 92 -2.21 2.88 -4.61
C LEU A 92 -2.04 1.52 -3.97
N PHE A 93 -3.16 0.91 -3.59
CA PHE A 93 -3.19 -0.37 -2.90
C PHE A 93 -3.88 -1.41 -3.77
N ILE A 94 -3.27 -2.59 -3.86
CA ILE A 94 -3.88 -3.79 -4.42
C ILE A 94 -3.96 -4.83 -3.30
N LEU A 95 -5.17 -5.16 -2.88
CA LEU A 95 -5.44 -6.04 -1.77
C LEU A 95 -5.96 -7.39 -2.26
N THR A 96 -5.44 -8.46 -1.66
CA THR A 96 -6.02 -9.80 -1.75
C THR A 96 -6.26 -10.32 -0.34
N GLU A 97 -6.78 -11.54 -0.21
CA GLU A 97 -7.00 -12.15 1.10
C GLU A 97 -5.73 -12.21 1.96
N ASN A 98 -4.58 -12.46 1.30
CA ASN A 98 -3.31 -12.77 1.95
C ASN A 98 -2.18 -11.80 1.59
N LYS A 99 -2.38 -10.86 0.65
CA LYS A 99 -1.32 -9.93 0.23
C LYS A 99 -1.82 -8.50 0.14
N ILE A 100 -0.92 -7.57 0.43
CA ILE A 100 -1.09 -6.14 0.15
C ILE A 100 0.10 -5.72 -0.69
N GLU A 101 -0.17 -5.21 -1.89
CA GLU A 101 0.82 -4.51 -2.71
C GLU A 101 0.55 -3.01 -2.61
N ILE A 102 1.61 -2.23 -2.39
CA ILE A 102 1.55 -0.76 -2.28
C ILE A 102 2.46 -0.16 -3.33
N LEU A 103 1.87 0.59 -4.25
CA LEU A 103 2.58 1.36 -5.26
C LEU A 103 2.71 2.79 -4.72
N VAL A 104 3.94 3.29 -4.65
CA VAL A 104 4.25 4.62 -4.14
C VAL A 104 4.55 5.55 -5.31
N PHE A 105 3.93 6.72 -5.29
CA PHE A 105 4.16 7.80 -6.26
C PHE A 105 4.56 9.06 -5.51
N LYS A 106 5.83 9.45 -5.62
CA LYS A 106 6.44 10.56 -4.86
C LYS A 106 5.84 11.89 -5.28
N ASP A 107 5.45 12.71 -4.31
CA ASP A 107 4.87 14.04 -4.54
C ASP A 107 3.62 14.07 -5.46
N LYS A 108 2.87 12.96 -5.57
CA LYS A 108 1.67 12.84 -6.43
C LYS A 108 0.33 12.80 -5.68
N LYS A 109 0.29 13.12 -4.40
CA LYS A 109 -0.94 13.10 -3.57
C LYS A 109 -2.12 13.89 -4.16
N ASN A 110 -1.85 14.99 -4.88
CA ASN A 110 -2.89 15.83 -5.48
C ASN A 110 -3.61 15.19 -6.68
N ILE A 111 -3.00 14.21 -7.34
CA ILE A 111 -3.57 13.55 -8.54
C ILE A 111 -4.02 12.12 -8.28
N ILE A 112 -3.97 11.67 -7.02
CA ILE A 112 -4.18 10.27 -6.68
C ILE A 112 -5.57 9.76 -7.07
N SER A 113 -6.61 10.49 -6.69
CA SER A 113 -8.00 10.06 -6.91
C SER A 113 -8.53 10.38 -8.31
N SER A 114 -7.99 11.42 -8.97
CA SER A 114 -8.46 11.87 -10.28
C SER A 114 -7.75 11.21 -11.45
N VAL A 115 -6.50 10.76 -11.26
CA VAL A 115 -5.65 10.22 -12.33
C VAL A 115 -5.11 8.85 -11.97
N LEU A 116 -4.31 8.75 -10.91
CA LEU A 116 -3.55 7.53 -10.63
C LEU A 116 -4.46 6.32 -10.37
N PHE A 117 -5.56 6.52 -9.66
CA PHE A 117 -6.49 5.44 -9.38
C PHE A 117 -7.21 4.93 -10.63
N ASN A 118 -7.58 5.82 -11.56
CA ASN A 118 -8.18 5.43 -12.84
C ASN A 118 -7.19 4.64 -13.68
N MET A 119 -5.93 5.10 -13.76
CA MET A 119 -4.86 4.37 -14.44
C MET A 119 -4.65 2.95 -13.87
N LEU A 120 -4.82 2.76 -12.56
CA LEU A 120 -4.77 1.43 -11.95
C LEU A 120 -5.91 0.53 -12.42
N ILE A 121 -7.14 1.04 -12.43
CA ILE A 121 -8.32 0.31 -12.91
C ILE A 121 -8.18 -0.05 -14.39
N ASP A 122 -7.75 0.91 -15.21
CA ASP A 122 -7.58 0.76 -16.65
C ASP A 122 -6.41 -0.19 -16.99
N GLY A 123 -5.60 -0.59 -16.00
CA GLY A 123 -4.50 -1.52 -16.17
C GLY A 123 -3.24 -0.90 -16.77
N GLU A 124 -3.12 0.42 -16.77
CA GLU A 124 -1.97 1.17 -17.32
C GLU A 124 -0.64 0.80 -16.65
N PHE A 125 -0.68 0.38 -15.38
CA PHE A 125 0.51 -0.06 -14.63
C PHE A 125 0.84 -1.55 -14.81
N LYS A 126 0.09 -2.30 -15.62
CA LYS A 126 0.20 -3.78 -15.69
C LYS A 126 1.61 -4.26 -16.02
N ASN A 127 2.25 -3.70 -17.04
CA ASN A 127 3.58 -4.14 -17.48
C ASN A 127 4.64 -3.89 -16.39
N GLU A 128 4.65 -2.69 -15.83
CA GLU A 128 5.59 -2.30 -14.76
C GLU A 128 5.37 -3.12 -13.49
N LEU A 129 4.10 -3.37 -13.12
CA LEU A 129 3.77 -4.28 -12.03
C LEU A 129 4.27 -5.68 -12.31
N ASP A 130 4.02 -6.25 -13.49
CA ASP A 130 4.48 -7.60 -13.82
C ASP A 130 6.00 -7.74 -13.74
N GLU A 131 6.76 -6.69 -14.07
CA GLU A 131 8.21 -6.63 -13.87
C GLU A 131 8.59 -6.60 -12.38
N LEU A 132 7.98 -5.72 -11.58
CA LEU A 132 8.20 -5.62 -10.13
C LEU A 132 7.88 -6.95 -9.41
N ARG A 133 6.80 -7.62 -9.83
CA ARG A 133 6.39 -8.91 -9.28
C ARG A 133 7.40 -10.02 -9.61
N LYS A 134 8.04 -9.99 -10.78
CA LYS A 134 9.13 -10.92 -11.14
C LYS A 134 10.35 -10.73 -10.24
N LEU A 135 10.70 -9.50 -9.91
CA LEU A 135 11.81 -9.21 -8.99
C LEU A 135 11.58 -9.84 -7.61
N THR A 136 10.35 -9.82 -7.12
CA THR A 136 9.99 -10.48 -5.85
C THR A 136 10.32 -11.97 -5.84
N PHE A 137 10.11 -12.68 -6.95
CA PHE A 137 10.43 -14.12 -7.04
C PHE A 137 11.95 -14.38 -7.11
N ASN A 138 12.70 -13.49 -7.77
CA ASN A 138 14.15 -13.64 -7.91
C ASN A 138 14.90 -13.34 -6.59
N ASP A 139 14.40 -12.41 -5.78
CA ASP A 139 14.99 -12.08 -4.46
C ASP A 139 14.90 -13.28 -3.49
N PHE A 140 13.81 -14.05 -3.59
CA PHE A 140 13.68 -15.32 -2.87
C PHE A 140 14.69 -16.37 -3.33
N ALA A 141 15.02 -16.43 -4.63
CA ALA A 141 15.95 -17.42 -5.19
C ALA A 141 17.43 -17.15 -4.86
N LEU A 142 17.78 -15.93 -4.43
CA LEU A 142 19.15 -15.56 -4.02
C LEU A 142 19.40 -15.74 -2.52
N THR A 143 18.37 -16.10 -1.75
CA THR A 143 18.44 -16.23 -0.28
C THR A 143 18.35 -17.70 0.20
N VAL A 144 18.43 -18.67 -0.73
CA VAL A 144 18.43 -20.13 -0.47
C VAL A 144 19.72 -20.73 -1.01
#